data_AF-A0A956FR33-F1
#
_entry.id   AF-A0A956FR33-F1
#
_cell.length_a   1.000
_cell.length_b   1.000
_cell.length_c   1.000
_cell.angle_alpha   90.00
_cell.angle_beta   90.00
_cell.angle_gamma   90.00
#
_symmetry.space_group_name_H-M   'P 1'
#
loop_
_entity.id
_entity.type
_entity.pdbx_description
1 polymer ?
#
loop_
_entity_poly.entity_id
_entity_poly.type
_entity_poly.pdbx_seq_one_letter_code
_entity_poly.pdbx_strand_id
1 'polypeptide(L)'
;MSASHLVRVLVCAGASLTLSAALGCSAVSNVDQTPCTDIDDCRTGFGLGWTCNEGSGFCEEVELNSLCTPYPEDLLTNADKYPGDTILFATLLDGVGDAQMVNSANLAVNQVNTVDGGKLEGRAFGMINCTYGDDSNTDEQISKAREASRYAVDAFGVQAIIGPGTSSLALEVWEEVQDEVLIVSPSATSDTLTYIDGTMKGPQNPGLFWRSAPPDSGIARKMAEILVNDGHDKLGFIYKNTAYGQNLADLFNKSLTELAPGSVELLTFSYDDSTYGEAVTAIAAYNDLDTIIFIADSNNDVVTFLGSAAGADMASSLGSAPLMLGDAAFSQTNVLDVINGMGAGDVATSRVRLVVPKAPSGSVFDTFAFNYAKEFGESPASNGYTAESYDAAWMAIFGAAWSLANEDGIRPLGMAAGLHFISDANAPAFDIAPGQWASIRGALSSGSSVNVRGASGDLDFDSSTEETTGAVELYGITQNGGSLEYTLLQ
;
A
#
# COMPACT_ATOMS: atom_id res chain seq x y z
N MET A 1 -52.94 -1.70 1.61
CA MET A 1 -53.54 -0.68 0.71
C MET A 1 -52.37 -0.02 0.02
N SER A 2 -51.97 -0.44 -1.18
CA SER A 2 -52.58 -0.06 -2.44
C SER A 2 -52.43 -1.19 -3.46
N ALA A 3 -53.49 -1.43 -4.23
CA ALA A 3 -53.59 -2.52 -5.19
C ALA A 3 -53.12 -2.06 -6.57
N SER A 4 -52.32 -2.90 -7.21
CA SER A 4 -51.95 -2.83 -8.61
C SER A 4 -53.17 -3.05 -9.51
N HIS A 5 -53.35 -2.19 -10.52
CA HIS A 5 -54.35 -2.38 -11.57
C HIS A 5 -53.67 -2.55 -12.92
N LEU A 6 -53.62 -3.81 -13.37
CA LEU A 6 -53.46 -4.17 -14.77
C LEU A 6 -54.77 -3.87 -15.51
N VAL A 7 -54.71 -3.03 -16.54
CA VAL A 7 -55.81 -2.87 -17.50
C VAL A 7 -55.34 -3.39 -18.86
N ARG A 8 -55.85 -4.56 -19.26
CA ARG A 8 -55.88 -5.04 -20.65
C ARG A 8 -57.08 -4.39 -21.34
N VAL A 9 -56.88 -3.73 -22.49
CA VAL A 9 -57.98 -3.41 -23.41
C VAL A 9 -57.76 -4.10 -24.75
N LEU A 10 -58.79 -4.87 -25.12
CA LEU A 10 -59.01 -5.58 -26.38
C LEU A 10 -59.05 -4.62 -27.57
N VAL A 11 -58.41 -5.02 -28.67
CA VAL A 11 -58.53 -4.41 -29.99
C VAL A 11 -59.81 -4.92 -30.68
N CYS A 12 -60.68 -4.02 -31.12
CA CYS A 12 -61.69 -4.31 -32.16
C CYS A 12 -61.66 -3.23 -33.25
N ALA A 13 -61.74 -3.70 -34.49
CA ALA A 13 -61.57 -2.98 -35.74
C ALA A 13 -62.79 -2.12 -36.15
N GLY A 14 -62.55 -1.08 -36.96
CA GLY A 14 -63.61 -0.32 -37.63
C GLY A 14 -63.14 0.91 -38.41
N ALA A 15 -62.87 0.69 -39.70
CA ALA A 15 -62.83 1.60 -40.87
C ALA A 15 -62.99 3.15 -40.74
N SER A 16 -62.11 3.83 -41.48
CA SER A 16 -62.33 5.02 -42.33
C SER A 16 -62.72 6.36 -41.69
N LEU A 17 -61.81 7.34 -41.73
CA LEU A 17 -61.85 8.54 -42.60
C LEU A 17 -60.81 9.58 -42.14
N THR A 18 -60.01 10.02 -43.11
CA THR A 18 -59.10 11.18 -43.17
C THR A 18 -59.31 12.31 -42.16
N LEU A 19 -58.29 12.59 -41.33
CA LEU A 19 -57.86 13.97 -41.03
C LEU A 19 -56.41 13.98 -40.54
N SER A 20 -55.57 14.74 -41.23
CA SER A 20 -54.15 14.92 -40.95
C SER A 20 -53.92 15.58 -39.59
N ALA A 21 -53.37 14.83 -38.65
CA ALA A 21 -52.62 15.35 -37.51
C ALA A 21 -51.31 14.58 -37.46
N ALA A 22 -50.21 15.27 -37.73
CA ALA A 22 -48.87 14.75 -37.49
C ALA A 22 -48.69 14.55 -35.97
N LEU A 23 -49.08 13.38 -35.48
CA LEU A 23 -48.61 12.86 -34.21
C LEU A 23 -47.12 12.57 -34.40
N GLY A 24 -46.28 13.52 -34.00
CA GLY A 24 -44.92 13.21 -33.63
C GLY A 24 -45.00 12.19 -32.50
N CYS A 25 -44.83 10.91 -32.82
CA CYS A 25 -44.43 9.92 -31.84
C CYS A 25 -42.99 10.26 -31.44
N SER A 26 -42.82 11.26 -30.58
CA SER A 26 -41.69 11.27 -29.69
C SER A 26 -41.92 10.10 -28.75
N ALA A 27 -41.36 8.94 -29.09
CA ALA A 27 -41.01 7.94 -28.11
C ALA A 27 -39.92 8.56 -27.24
N VAL A 28 -40.30 9.48 -26.35
CA VAL A 28 -39.52 9.77 -25.17
C VAL A 28 -39.67 8.52 -24.33
N SER A 29 -38.69 7.62 -24.41
CA SER A 29 -38.44 6.72 -23.31
C SER A 29 -38.29 7.62 -22.10
N ASN A 30 -39.30 7.68 -21.24
CA ASN A 30 -39.09 8.16 -19.89
C ASN A 30 -38.07 7.21 -19.29
N VAL A 31 -36.80 7.58 -19.37
CA VAL A 31 -35.80 7.04 -18.47
C VAL A 31 -36.26 7.57 -17.13
N ASP A 32 -36.81 6.72 -16.28
CA ASP A 32 -37.20 7.08 -14.92
C ASP A 32 -35.90 7.45 -14.18
N GLN A 33 -35.51 8.72 -14.30
CA GLN A 33 -34.35 9.26 -13.60
C GLN A 33 -34.70 9.32 -12.12
N THR A 34 -33.95 8.59 -11.29
CA THR A 34 -34.14 8.59 -9.84
C THR A 34 -33.30 9.71 -9.25
N PRO A 35 -33.89 10.76 -8.66
CA PRO A 35 -33.13 11.84 -8.05
C PRO A 35 -32.29 11.32 -6.88
N CYS A 36 -31.12 11.90 -6.69
CA CYS A 36 -30.23 11.58 -5.59
C CYS A 36 -29.53 12.84 -5.08
N THR A 37 -29.09 12.77 -3.83
CA THR A 37 -28.24 13.77 -3.19
C THR A 37 -26.88 13.21 -2.82
N ASP A 38 -26.80 11.91 -2.55
CA ASP A 38 -25.57 11.18 -2.28
C ASP A 38 -25.61 9.78 -2.89
N ILE A 39 -24.50 9.05 -2.72
CA ILE A 39 -24.34 7.70 -3.27
C ILE A 39 -25.31 6.68 -2.65
N ASP A 40 -25.72 6.88 -1.38
CA ASP A 40 -26.56 5.93 -0.65
C ASP A 40 -27.99 5.91 -1.17
N ASP A 41 -28.49 7.06 -1.65
CA ASP A 41 -29.78 7.19 -2.35
C ASP A 41 -29.86 6.22 -3.55
N CYS A 42 -28.76 6.07 -4.29
CA CYS A 42 -28.69 5.21 -5.46
C CYS A 42 -28.47 3.74 -5.09
N ARG A 43 -27.57 3.48 -4.15
CA ARG A 43 -27.22 2.12 -3.74
C ARG A 43 -28.37 1.37 -3.08
N THR A 44 -29.19 2.07 -2.31
CA THR A 44 -30.38 1.48 -1.68
C THR A 44 -31.37 0.92 -2.71
N GLY A 45 -31.47 1.55 -3.88
CA GLY A 45 -32.39 1.16 -4.95
C GLY A 45 -31.78 0.21 -6.00
N PHE A 46 -30.52 0.42 -6.36
CA PHE A 46 -29.92 -0.17 -7.56
C PHE A 46 -28.67 -1.04 -7.30
N GLY A 47 -28.10 -0.99 -6.09
CA GLY A 47 -26.88 -1.71 -5.73
C GLY A 47 -25.59 -0.92 -6.00
N LEU A 48 -24.44 -1.57 -5.76
CA LEU A 48 -23.11 -0.92 -5.74
C LEU A 48 -22.65 -0.36 -7.08
N GLY A 49 -23.18 -0.88 -8.19
CA GLY A 49 -22.84 -0.42 -9.55
C GLY A 49 -23.45 0.93 -9.93
N TRP A 50 -24.04 1.67 -8.98
CA TRP A 50 -24.71 2.94 -9.21
C TRP A 50 -24.16 4.02 -8.28
N THR A 51 -24.08 5.24 -8.80
CA THR A 51 -23.64 6.44 -8.07
C THR A 51 -24.56 7.62 -8.36
N CYS A 52 -24.44 8.65 -7.53
CA CYS A 52 -25.15 9.90 -7.76
C CYS A 52 -24.32 10.83 -8.64
N ASN A 53 -24.82 11.16 -9.82
CA ASN A 53 -24.17 12.13 -10.69
C ASN A 53 -24.41 13.55 -10.15
N GLU A 54 -23.38 14.20 -9.62
CA GLU A 54 -23.51 15.56 -9.06
C GLU A 54 -23.98 16.60 -10.10
N GLY A 55 -23.58 16.43 -11.37
CA GLY A 55 -23.94 17.35 -12.44
C GLY A 55 -25.42 17.29 -12.83
N SER A 56 -26.03 16.12 -12.74
CA SER A 56 -27.43 15.89 -13.13
C SER A 56 -28.38 15.79 -11.93
N GLY A 57 -27.87 15.40 -10.75
CA GLY A 57 -28.67 15.12 -9.55
C GLY A 57 -29.48 13.82 -9.62
N PHE A 58 -29.06 12.88 -10.47
CA PHE A 58 -29.74 11.60 -10.67
C PHE A 58 -28.80 10.41 -10.58
N CYS A 59 -29.36 9.27 -10.17
CA CYS A 59 -28.65 8.01 -10.14
C CYS A 59 -28.29 7.53 -11.55
N GLU A 60 -27.04 7.09 -11.71
CA GLU A 60 -26.54 6.48 -12.93
C GLU A 60 -25.61 5.31 -12.62
N GLU A 61 -25.37 4.45 -13.62
CA GLU A 61 -24.39 3.37 -13.52
C GLU A 61 -22.98 3.96 -13.41
N VAL A 62 -22.15 3.38 -12.54
CA VAL A 62 -20.75 3.78 -12.40
C VAL A 62 -20.01 3.39 -13.68
N GLU A 63 -19.47 4.38 -14.40
CA GLU A 63 -18.51 4.13 -15.46
C GLU A 63 -17.16 3.79 -14.84
N LEU A 64 -16.73 2.53 -14.98
CA LEU A 64 -15.40 2.09 -14.53
C LEU A 64 -14.31 2.83 -15.31
N ASN A 65 -13.46 3.57 -14.58
CA ASN A 65 -12.25 4.12 -15.17
C ASN A 65 -11.24 2.99 -15.48
N SER A 66 -10.26 3.24 -16.34
CA SER A 66 -9.24 2.23 -16.68
C SER A 66 -8.26 1.94 -15.54
N LEU A 67 -8.29 2.72 -14.46
CA LEU A 67 -7.38 2.59 -13.33
C LEU A 67 -7.94 1.69 -12.23
N CYS A 68 -9.23 1.35 -12.24
CA CYS A 68 -9.88 0.64 -11.14
C CYS A 68 -10.67 -0.58 -11.64
N THR A 69 -10.59 -1.68 -10.89
CA THR A 69 -11.31 -2.93 -11.17
C THR A 69 -11.97 -3.48 -9.92
N PRO A 70 -13.23 -3.96 -9.99
CA PRO A 70 -13.90 -4.52 -8.83
C PRO A 70 -13.35 -5.90 -8.46
N TYR A 71 -13.23 -6.17 -7.16
CA TYR A 71 -12.95 -7.49 -6.61
C TYR A 71 -13.91 -7.83 -5.45
N PRO A 72 -14.55 -9.01 -5.47
CA PRO A 72 -14.53 -9.99 -6.56
C PRO A 72 -15.14 -9.46 -7.87
N GLU A 73 -14.89 -10.12 -9.01
CA GLU A 73 -15.31 -9.63 -10.35
C GLU A 73 -16.83 -9.35 -10.44
N ASP A 74 -17.64 -10.06 -9.65
CA ASP A 74 -19.09 -9.92 -9.60
C ASP A 74 -19.59 -8.85 -8.60
N LEU A 75 -18.69 -8.11 -7.93
CA LEU A 75 -19.01 -7.14 -6.86
C LEU A 75 -20.09 -6.13 -7.28
N LEU A 76 -19.97 -5.54 -8.47
CA LEU A 76 -20.88 -4.50 -8.94
C LEU A 76 -22.15 -5.05 -9.61
N THR A 77 -22.18 -6.34 -9.93
CA THR A 77 -23.24 -6.95 -10.75
C THR A 77 -24.10 -7.96 -9.99
N ASN A 78 -23.64 -8.45 -8.84
CA ASN A 78 -24.32 -9.46 -8.03
C ASN A 78 -24.91 -8.87 -6.74
N ALA A 79 -26.01 -8.11 -6.87
CA ALA A 79 -26.68 -7.44 -5.75
C ALA A 79 -27.20 -8.40 -4.65
N ASP A 80 -27.46 -9.66 -4.98
CA ASP A 80 -27.86 -10.68 -4.00
C ASP A 80 -26.71 -11.04 -3.05
N LYS A 81 -25.46 -11.02 -3.55
CA LYS A 81 -24.26 -11.32 -2.78
C LYS A 81 -23.66 -10.07 -2.13
N TYR A 82 -23.70 -8.95 -2.85
CA TYR A 82 -23.18 -7.65 -2.45
C TYR A 82 -24.27 -6.58 -2.57
N PRO A 83 -25.15 -6.47 -1.57
CA PRO A 83 -26.17 -5.43 -1.53
C PRO A 83 -25.56 -4.03 -1.47
N GLY A 84 -26.38 -3.00 -1.68
CA GLY A 84 -25.94 -1.60 -1.74
C GLY A 84 -25.23 -1.08 -0.47
N ASP A 85 -25.40 -1.75 0.67
CA ASP A 85 -24.75 -1.42 1.94
C ASP A 85 -23.45 -2.22 2.20
N THR A 86 -22.93 -2.94 1.20
CA THR A 86 -21.63 -3.62 1.27
C THR A 86 -20.51 -2.65 1.70
N ILE A 87 -19.62 -3.11 2.56
CA ILE A 87 -18.46 -2.35 3.03
C ILE A 87 -17.41 -2.37 1.91
N LEU A 88 -16.99 -1.20 1.45
CA LEU A 88 -16.08 -1.07 0.32
C LEU A 88 -14.76 -0.43 0.74
N PHE A 89 -13.68 -1.11 0.40
CA PHE A 89 -12.34 -0.56 0.43
C PHE A 89 -11.80 -0.42 -0.99
N ALA A 90 -10.68 0.29 -1.14
CA ALA A 90 -9.90 0.29 -2.38
C ALA A 90 -8.46 -0.14 -2.11
N THR A 91 -7.80 -0.75 -3.10
CA THR A 91 -6.33 -0.76 -3.13
C THR A 91 -5.86 0.40 -3.98
N LEU A 92 -4.67 0.94 -3.69
CA LEU A 92 -3.99 1.88 -4.58
C LEU A 92 -2.51 1.52 -4.68
N LEU A 93 -2.18 0.64 -5.62
CA LEU A 93 -0.86 0.03 -5.77
C LEU A 93 -0.46 -0.04 -7.25
N ASP A 94 0.79 -0.35 -7.57
CA ASP A 94 1.16 -0.66 -8.95
C ASP A 94 0.45 -1.93 -9.41
N GLY A 95 -0.38 -1.84 -10.46
CA GLY A 95 -1.21 -2.94 -10.91
C GLY A 95 -0.41 -4.10 -11.53
N VAL A 96 0.85 -3.85 -11.93
CA VAL A 96 1.75 -4.86 -12.49
C VAL A 96 2.88 -5.17 -11.50
N GLY A 97 3.59 -4.14 -11.03
CA GLY A 97 4.71 -4.28 -10.09
C GLY A 97 4.28 -4.82 -8.71
N ASP A 98 3.10 -4.41 -8.25
CA ASP A 98 2.55 -4.75 -6.93
C ASP A 98 1.34 -5.71 -7.02
N ALA A 99 1.19 -6.44 -8.13
CA ALA A 99 0.08 -7.38 -8.31
C ALA A 99 -0.05 -8.38 -7.13
N GLN A 100 1.08 -8.83 -6.57
CA GLN A 100 1.07 -9.71 -5.41
C GLN A 100 0.58 -9.03 -4.14
N MET A 101 0.85 -7.73 -3.96
CA MET A 101 0.32 -6.95 -2.84
C MET A 101 -1.18 -6.69 -3.00
N VAL A 102 -1.66 -6.42 -4.22
CA VAL A 102 -3.10 -6.31 -4.53
C VAL A 102 -3.81 -7.62 -4.20
N ASN A 103 -3.27 -8.76 -4.65
CA ASN A 103 -3.79 -10.09 -4.34
C ASN A 103 -3.78 -10.38 -2.83
N SER A 104 -2.76 -9.90 -2.11
CA SER A 104 -2.66 -10.07 -0.65
C SER A 104 -3.78 -9.32 0.09
N ALA A 105 -4.09 -8.08 -0.30
CA ALA A 105 -5.23 -7.34 0.25
C ALA A 105 -6.58 -8.03 -0.10
N ASN A 106 -6.72 -8.49 -1.35
CA ASN A 106 -7.89 -9.23 -1.81
C ASN A 106 -8.11 -10.54 -1.04
N LEU A 107 -7.04 -11.22 -0.65
CA LEU A 107 -7.12 -12.44 0.17
C LEU A 107 -7.81 -12.17 1.51
N ALA A 108 -7.51 -11.05 2.18
CA ALA A 108 -8.15 -10.69 3.44
C ALA A 108 -9.66 -10.48 3.26
N VAL A 109 -10.07 -9.76 2.21
CA VAL A 109 -11.49 -9.55 1.85
C VAL A 109 -12.19 -10.87 1.52
N ASN A 110 -11.54 -11.77 0.78
CA ASN A 110 -12.09 -13.09 0.48
C ASN A 110 -12.27 -13.93 1.75
N GLN A 111 -11.25 -13.94 2.62
CA GLN A 111 -11.29 -14.70 3.87
C GLN A 111 -12.37 -14.20 4.83
N VAL A 112 -12.48 -12.90 5.07
CA VAL A 112 -13.53 -12.36 5.95
C VAL A 112 -14.92 -12.65 5.41
N ASN A 113 -15.12 -12.69 4.08
CA ASN A 113 -16.41 -13.02 3.49
C ASN A 113 -16.78 -14.51 3.54
N THR A 114 -15.79 -15.40 3.64
CA THR A 114 -15.99 -16.85 3.56
C THR A 114 -16.06 -17.55 4.92
N VAL A 115 -15.64 -16.89 6.00
CA VAL A 115 -15.79 -17.44 7.36
C VAL A 115 -17.20 -17.26 7.91
N ASP A 116 -17.64 -18.24 8.70
CA ASP A 116 -18.92 -18.17 9.40
C ASP A 116 -18.96 -16.98 10.37
N GLY A 117 -19.98 -16.14 10.22
CA GLY A 117 -20.09 -14.88 10.97
C GLY A 117 -19.10 -13.81 10.54
N GLY A 118 -18.45 -13.98 9.38
CA GLY A 118 -17.47 -13.07 8.82
C GLY A 118 -18.00 -11.68 8.49
N LYS A 119 -19.20 -11.65 7.92
CA LYS A 119 -19.95 -10.43 7.60
C LYS A 119 -20.28 -9.61 8.85
N LEU A 120 -20.30 -8.29 8.70
CA LEU A 120 -20.69 -7.35 9.75
C LEU A 120 -22.17 -7.00 9.59
N GLU A 121 -23.01 -7.44 10.52
CA GLU A 121 -24.48 -7.28 10.44
C GLU A 121 -25.10 -7.80 9.11
N GLY A 122 -24.45 -8.80 8.50
CA GLY A 122 -24.87 -9.36 7.21
C GLY A 122 -24.28 -8.65 5.99
N ARG A 123 -23.58 -7.52 6.18
CA ARG A 123 -22.88 -6.76 5.15
C ARG A 123 -21.58 -7.46 4.75
N ALA A 124 -21.44 -7.72 3.45
CA ALA A 124 -20.21 -8.26 2.88
C ALA A 124 -19.13 -7.16 2.78
N PHE A 125 -17.90 -7.58 2.50
CA PHE A 125 -16.79 -6.71 2.12
C PHE A 125 -16.52 -6.80 0.62
N GLY A 126 -16.12 -5.70 0.00
CA GLY A 126 -15.65 -5.64 -1.38
C GLY A 126 -14.43 -4.74 -1.50
N MET A 127 -13.67 -4.93 -2.58
CA MET A 127 -12.49 -4.15 -2.89
C MET A 127 -12.63 -3.54 -4.28
N ILE A 128 -12.29 -2.26 -4.43
CA ILE A 128 -12.07 -1.61 -5.73
C ILE A 128 -10.55 -1.51 -5.92
N ASN A 129 -9.99 -2.39 -6.74
CA ASN A 129 -8.55 -2.42 -6.98
C ASN A 129 -8.17 -1.31 -7.94
N CYS A 130 -7.67 -0.19 -7.41
CA CYS A 130 -7.17 0.93 -8.18
C CYS A 130 -5.65 0.89 -8.34
N THR A 131 -5.15 1.51 -9.41
CA THR A 131 -3.72 1.57 -9.73
C THR A 131 -3.26 2.92 -10.27
N TYR A 132 -2.01 3.26 -10.01
CA TYR A 132 -1.28 4.35 -10.67
C TYR A 132 -0.41 3.88 -11.85
N GLY A 133 -0.44 2.59 -12.17
CA GLY A 133 0.31 1.97 -13.27
C GLY A 133 1.82 1.83 -13.01
N ASP A 134 2.46 1.03 -13.86
CA ASP A 134 3.91 0.72 -13.85
C ASP A 134 4.71 1.72 -14.71
N ASP A 135 4.37 3.01 -14.60
CA ASP A 135 5.12 4.04 -15.34
C ASP A 135 6.43 4.37 -14.61
N SER A 136 7.55 4.35 -15.33
CA SER A 136 8.84 4.81 -14.80
C SER A 136 8.87 6.31 -14.47
N ASN A 137 7.89 7.09 -14.96
CA ASN A 137 7.78 8.52 -14.70
C ASN A 137 6.98 8.80 -13.42
N THR A 138 7.70 9.27 -12.40
CA THR A 138 7.14 9.62 -11.09
C THR A 138 5.99 10.63 -11.15
N ASP A 139 6.06 11.67 -12.00
CA ASP A 139 5.01 12.69 -12.09
C ASP A 139 3.70 12.11 -12.66
N GLU A 140 3.81 11.17 -13.60
CA GLU A 140 2.65 10.50 -14.17
C GLU A 140 2.00 9.54 -13.16
N GLN A 141 2.80 8.82 -12.38
CA GLN A 141 2.30 8.00 -11.27
C GLN A 141 1.56 8.84 -10.23
N ILE A 142 2.11 10.00 -9.84
CA ILE A 142 1.45 10.92 -8.90
C ILE A 142 0.10 11.38 -9.43
N SER A 143 0.03 11.80 -10.70
CA SER A 143 -1.22 12.24 -11.32
C SER A 143 -2.28 11.13 -11.31
N LYS A 144 -1.89 9.88 -11.68
CA LYS A 144 -2.80 8.74 -11.69
C LYS A 144 -3.23 8.33 -10.28
N ALA A 145 -2.35 8.41 -9.28
CA ALA A 145 -2.67 8.09 -7.89
C ALA A 145 -3.70 9.07 -7.31
N ARG A 146 -3.53 10.38 -7.55
CA ARG A 146 -4.51 11.41 -7.18
C ARG A 146 -5.85 11.17 -7.87
N GLU A 147 -5.86 10.92 -9.19
CA GLU A 147 -7.08 10.62 -9.94
C GLU A 147 -7.80 9.38 -9.40
N ALA A 148 -7.07 8.27 -9.21
CA ALA A 148 -7.65 7.00 -8.81
C ALA A 148 -8.16 7.01 -7.36
N SER A 149 -7.45 7.67 -6.44
CA SER A 149 -7.90 7.83 -5.04
C SER A 149 -9.18 8.66 -4.95
N ARG A 150 -9.21 9.83 -5.61
CA ARG A 150 -10.41 10.66 -5.68
C ARG A 150 -11.58 9.92 -6.32
N TYR A 151 -11.35 9.24 -7.43
CA TYR A 151 -12.38 8.42 -8.08
C TYR A 151 -12.91 7.29 -7.16
N ALA A 152 -12.05 6.61 -6.41
CA ALA A 152 -12.48 5.59 -5.45
C ALA A 152 -13.39 6.17 -4.36
N VAL A 153 -13.07 7.37 -3.85
CA VAL A 153 -13.88 8.07 -2.85
C VAL A 153 -15.21 8.53 -3.46
N ASP A 154 -15.18 9.26 -4.56
CA ASP A 154 -16.39 9.90 -5.11
C ASP A 154 -17.34 8.89 -5.78
N ALA A 155 -16.81 7.96 -6.57
CA ALA A 155 -17.63 7.00 -7.33
C ALA A 155 -18.09 5.81 -6.48
N PHE A 156 -17.32 5.43 -5.46
CA PHE A 156 -17.60 4.25 -4.66
C PHE A 156 -17.76 4.48 -3.15
N GLY A 157 -17.49 5.68 -2.64
CA GLY A 157 -17.61 5.98 -1.21
C GLY A 157 -16.79 5.03 -0.35
N VAL A 158 -15.58 4.63 -0.81
CA VAL A 158 -14.75 3.66 -0.08
C VAL A 158 -14.39 4.19 1.31
N GLN A 159 -14.45 3.33 2.32
CA GLN A 159 -14.16 3.73 3.70
C GLN A 159 -12.68 3.65 4.05
N ALA A 160 -11.91 2.87 3.29
CA ALA A 160 -10.46 2.76 3.43
C ALA A 160 -9.76 2.57 2.08
N ILE A 161 -8.53 3.07 1.99
CA ILE A 161 -7.57 2.81 0.90
C ILE A 161 -6.39 2.02 1.49
N ILE A 162 -6.10 0.86 0.90
CA ILE A 162 -4.95 0.03 1.20
C ILE A 162 -3.87 0.38 0.18
N GLY A 163 -2.82 1.05 0.63
CA GLY A 163 -1.90 1.84 -0.20
C GLY A 163 -1.86 3.29 0.27
N PRO A 164 -1.17 4.20 -0.43
CA PRO A 164 -0.37 3.97 -1.64
C PRO A 164 0.88 3.11 -1.42
N GLY A 165 1.46 2.60 -2.51
CA GLY A 165 2.61 1.71 -2.49
C GLY A 165 3.98 2.37 -2.27
N THR A 166 4.07 3.70 -2.25
CA THR A 166 5.32 4.43 -1.99
C THR A 166 5.09 5.64 -1.09
N SER A 167 6.14 6.10 -0.41
CA SER A 167 6.07 7.27 0.48
C SER A 167 5.71 8.57 -0.25
N SER A 168 6.23 8.77 -1.47
CA SER A 168 5.89 9.94 -2.27
C SER A 168 4.42 9.94 -2.68
N LEU A 169 3.89 8.79 -3.14
CA LEU A 169 2.48 8.68 -3.49
C LEU A 169 1.57 8.79 -2.27
N ALA A 170 2.00 8.27 -1.12
CA ALA A 170 1.28 8.40 0.15
C ALA A 170 1.07 9.87 0.56
N LEU A 171 2.10 10.71 0.42
CA LEU A 171 1.99 12.16 0.64
C LEU A 171 0.93 12.79 -0.28
N GLU A 172 1.03 12.50 -1.58
CA GLU A 172 0.19 13.12 -2.61
C GLU A 172 -1.28 12.67 -2.51
N VAL A 173 -1.52 11.40 -2.19
CA VAL A 173 -2.87 10.88 -1.99
C VAL A 173 -3.47 11.40 -0.69
N TRP A 174 -2.69 11.50 0.39
CA TRP A 174 -3.17 12.15 1.61
C TRP A 174 -3.60 13.59 1.35
N GLU A 175 -2.81 14.37 0.61
CA GLU A 175 -3.20 15.74 0.23
C GLU A 175 -4.49 15.78 -0.58
N GLU A 176 -4.71 14.77 -1.43
CA GLU A 176 -5.88 14.69 -2.30
C GLU A 176 -7.16 14.34 -1.54
N VAL A 177 -7.14 13.35 -0.64
CA VAL A 177 -8.36 12.81 0.02
C VAL A 177 -8.54 13.18 1.49
N GLN A 178 -7.46 13.56 2.18
CA GLN A 178 -7.47 14.06 3.56
C GLN A 178 -8.32 13.21 4.51
N ASP A 179 -9.35 13.81 5.13
CA ASP A 179 -10.15 13.21 6.20
C ASP A 179 -11.35 12.37 5.72
N GLU A 180 -11.48 12.19 4.41
CA GLU A 180 -12.61 11.48 3.78
C GLU A 180 -12.49 9.95 3.87
N VAL A 181 -11.28 9.42 4.11
CA VAL A 181 -10.99 7.99 4.02
C VAL A 181 -9.83 7.58 4.94
N LEU A 182 -9.89 6.37 5.50
CA LEU A 182 -8.77 5.78 6.23
C LEU A 182 -7.72 5.28 5.21
N ILE A 183 -6.49 5.77 5.31
CA ILE A 183 -5.37 5.27 4.50
C ILE A 183 -4.55 4.30 5.34
N VAL A 184 -4.34 3.08 4.85
CA VAL A 184 -3.44 2.09 5.45
C VAL A 184 -2.40 1.67 4.42
N SER A 185 -1.22 2.30 4.44
CA SER A 185 -0.16 1.98 3.48
C SER A 185 0.63 0.74 3.92
N PRO A 186 0.87 -0.22 3.02
CA PRO A 186 1.67 -1.40 3.34
C PRO A 186 3.18 -1.22 3.17
N SER A 187 3.64 -0.13 2.55
CA SER A 187 5.05 -0.01 2.11
C SER A 187 5.62 1.41 2.14
N ALA A 188 4.83 2.42 2.53
CA ALA A 188 5.33 3.78 2.65
C ALA A 188 6.11 3.95 3.97
N THR A 189 7.44 3.86 3.94
CA THR A 189 8.32 3.78 5.12
C THR A 189 8.91 5.13 5.58
N SER A 190 8.76 6.22 4.84
CA SER A 190 9.31 7.54 5.23
C SER A 190 8.77 8.04 6.58
N ASP A 191 9.63 8.46 7.50
CA ASP A 191 9.25 9.08 8.78
C ASP A 191 8.54 10.43 8.60
N THR A 192 8.58 11.04 7.42
CA THR A 192 7.81 12.26 7.14
C THR A 192 6.30 12.03 7.21
N LEU A 193 5.86 10.78 7.09
CA LEU A 193 4.44 10.40 7.08
C LEU A 193 3.82 10.30 8.47
N THR A 194 4.63 10.10 9.52
CA THR A 194 4.15 9.83 10.89
C THR A 194 3.21 10.90 11.44
N TYR A 195 3.41 12.15 11.04
CA TYR A 195 2.60 13.29 11.50
C TYR A 195 1.86 13.99 10.36
N ILE A 196 1.65 13.30 9.24
CA ILE A 196 1.03 13.87 8.03
C ILE A 196 -0.41 14.36 8.28
N ASP A 197 -1.09 13.73 9.23
CA ASP A 197 -2.48 13.97 9.65
C ASP A 197 -2.58 14.64 11.04
N GLY A 198 -1.44 15.07 11.59
CA GLY A 198 -1.38 15.77 12.87
C GLY A 198 -0.41 15.15 13.88
N THR A 199 -0.14 15.90 14.96
CA THR A 199 0.80 15.50 16.02
C THR A 199 0.12 14.97 17.29
N MET A 200 -1.20 15.15 17.41
CA MET A 200 -1.99 14.61 18.49
C MET A 200 -2.60 13.30 18.02
N LYS A 201 -2.10 12.18 18.52
CA LYS A 201 -2.57 10.83 18.22
C LYS A 201 -3.26 10.21 19.43
N GLY A 202 -4.11 9.21 19.19
CA GLY A 202 -4.79 8.45 20.23
C GLY A 202 -6.26 8.14 19.89
N PRO A 203 -6.96 7.30 20.65
CA PRO A 203 -8.31 6.86 20.30
C PRO A 203 -9.36 7.99 20.20
N GLN A 204 -9.11 9.15 20.83
CA GLN A 204 -9.98 10.33 20.75
C GLN A 204 -9.56 11.34 19.67
N ASN A 205 -8.35 11.22 19.14
CA ASN A 205 -7.83 12.02 18.03
C ASN A 205 -7.04 11.07 17.10
N PRO A 206 -7.69 10.05 16.52
CA PRO A 206 -6.96 9.07 15.75
C PRO A 206 -6.50 9.70 14.44
N GLY A 207 -5.28 9.39 14.02
CA GLY A 207 -4.84 9.70 12.68
C GLY A 207 -5.62 8.91 11.63
N LEU A 208 -5.78 9.45 10.44
CA LEU A 208 -6.38 8.75 9.29
C LEU A 208 -5.32 8.15 8.36
N PHE A 209 -4.04 8.38 8.64
CA PHE A 209 -2.93 7.73 7.96
C PHE A 209 -2.27 6.72 8.90
N TRP A 210 -2.36 5.44 8.54
CA TRP A 210 -1.73 4.32 9.20
C TRP A 210 -0.86 3.56 8.21
N ARG A 211 0.05 2.74 8.71
CA ARG A 211 0.85 1.83 7.89
C ARG A 211 1.19 0.55 8.63
N SER A 212 1.25 -0.56 7.90
CA SER A 212 1.70 -1.85 8.45
C SER A 212 3.22 -2.00 8.35
N ALA A 213 3.86 -1.36 7.37
CA ALA A 213 5.31 -1.24 7.32
C ALA A 213 5.82 -0.22 8.36
N PRO A 214 6.92 -0.54 9.07
CA PRO A 214 7.50 0.34 10.06
C PRO A 214 8.23 1.55 9.44
N PRO A 215 8.44 2.64 10.19
CA PRO A 215 9.26 3.78 9.78
C PRO A 215 10.73 3.42 9.51
N ASP A 216 11.36 4.13 8.58
CA ASP A 216 12.76 3.98 8.17
C ASP A 216 13.79 4.37 9.24
N SER A 217 13.38 5.09 10.30
CA SER A 217 14.29 5.47 11.39
C SER A 217 15.05 4.29 12.01
N GLY A 218 14.45 3.10 12.05
CA GLY A 218 15.12 1.87 12.47
C GLY A 218 16.26 1.45 11.52
N ILE A 219 16.00 1.48 10.21
CA ILE A 219 16.98 1.13 9.17
C ILE A 219 18.13 2.14 9.16
N ALA A 220 17.81 3.44 9.13
CA ALA A 220 18.80 4.51 9.12
C ALA A 220 19.72 4.44 10.35
N ARG A 221 19.13 4.21 11.53
CA ARG A 221 19.88 4.04 12.78
C ARG A 221 20.80 2.83 12.70
N LYS A 222 20.31 1.69 12.22
CA LYS A 222 21.10 0.47 12.14
C LYS A 222 22.26 0.59 11.16
N MET A 223 22.03 1.19 9.99
CA MET A 223 23.09 1.49 9.03
C MET A 223 24.20 2.31 9.70
N ALA A 224 23.85 3.40 10.40
CA ALA A 224 24.82 4.23 11.10
C ALA A 224 25.58 3.45 12.20
N GLU A 225 24.88 2.62 12.99
CA GLU A 225 25.51 1.77 14.01
C GLU A 225 26.51 0.78 13.41
N ILE A 226 26.18 0.14 12.29
CA ILE A 226 27.08 -0.81 11.62
C ILE A 226 28.37 -0.09 11.19
N LEU A 227 28.24 1.05 10.50
CA LEU A 227 29.39 1.77 9.95
C LEU A 227 30.28 2.38 11.04
N VAL A 228 29.67 2.89 12.13
CA VAL A 228 30.43 3.38 13.29
C VAL A 228 31.16 2.24 14.01
N ASN A 229 30.51 1.08 14.18
CA ASN A 229 31.14 -0.08 14.82
C ASN A 229 32.26 -0.69 13.98
N ASP A 230 32.16 -0.59 12.66
CA ASP A 230 33.21 -0.98 11.72
C ASP A 230 34.39 0.02 11.68
N GLY A 231 34.27 1.15 12.38
CA GLY A 231 35.32 2.16 12.50
C GLY A 231 35.52 3.00 11.24
N HIS A 232 34.45 3.28 10.50
CA HIS A 232 34.50 4.17 9.34
C HIS A 232 34.46 5.64 9.77
N ASP A 233 35.36 6.43 9.19
CA ASP A 233 35.56 7.85 9.52
C ASP A 233 35.13 8.78 8.36
N LYS A 234 34.99 8.26 7.13
CA LYS A 234 34.53 9.03 5.96
C LYS A 234 33.56 8.27 5.07
N LEU A 235 32.34 8.78 4.93
CA LEU A 235 31.24 8.12 4.24
C LEU A 235 30.72 8.97 3.08
N GLY A 236 30.40 8.31 1.97
CA GLY A 236 29.59 8.89 0.88
C GLY A 236 28.16 8.40 0.96
N PHE A 237 27.17 9.27 0.82
CA PHE A 237 25.75 8.90 0.82
C PHE A 237 25.07 9.44 -0.43
N ILE A 238 24.59 8.54 -1.26
CA ILE A 238 23.88 8.86 -2.51
C ILE A 238 22.43 8.45 -2.33
N TYR A 239 21.48 9.35 -2.61
CA TYR A 239 20.05 9.10 -2.45
C TYR A 239 19.24 9.62 -3.63
N LYS A 240 18.12 8.97 -3.93
CA LYS A 240 17.15 9.49 -4.90
C LYS A 240 16.52 10.76 -4.33
N ASN A 241 16.37 11.80 -5.13
CA ASN A 241 15.77 13.07 -4.74
C ASN A 241 14.23 12.96 -4.63
N THR A 242 13.76 12.10 -3.73
CA THR A 242 12.37 11.86 -3.39
C THR A 242 12.15 12.07 -1.89
N ALA A 243 10.89 12.13 -1.46
CA ALA A 243 10.57 12.25 -0.04
C ALA A 243 11.18 11.11 0.79
N TYR A 244 11.18 9.88 0.25
CA TYR A 244 11.81 8.72 0.86
C TYR A 244 13.34 8.86 0.93
N GLY A 245 14.01 9.07 -0.21
CA GLY A 245 15.48 9.10 -0.24
C GLY A 245 16.07 10.24 0.60
N GLN A 246 15.45 11.43 0.56
CA GLN A 246 15.86 12.57 1.38
C GLN A 246 15.64 12.29 2.87
N ASN A 247 14.48 11.73 3.25
CA ASN A 247 14.18 11.43 4.64
C ASN A 247 15.17 10.40 5.21
N LEU A 248 15.47 9.33 4.48
CA LEU A 248 16.42 8.32 4.93
C LEU A 248 17.85 8.89 5.08
N ALA A 249 18.27 9.77 4.17
CA ALA A 249 19.55 10.49 4.29
C ALA A 249 19.60 11.39 5.54
N ASP A 250 18.53 12.12 5.83
CA ASP A 250 18.43 12.99 7.02
C ASP A 250 18.43 12.18 8.32
N LEU A 251 17.69 11.07 8.37
CA LEU A 251 17.66 10.14 9.51
C LEU A 251 19.01 9.48 9.74
N PHE A 252 19.72 9.11 8.66
CA PHE A 252 21.05 8.54 8.75
C PHE A 252 22.04 9.57 9.32
N ASN A 253 22.04 10.80 8.79
CA ASN A 253 22.91 11.88 9.26
C ASN A 253 22.63 12.23 10.74
N LYS A 254 21.35 12.27 11.13
CA LYS A 254 20.94 12.44 12.53
C LYS A 254 21.50 11.32 13.41
N SER A 255 21.30 10.07 13.00
CA SER A 255 21.80 8.90 13.74
C SER A 255 23.32 8.89 13.86
N LEU A 256 24.03 9.23 12.79
CA LEU A 256 25.48 9.35 12.77
C LEU A 256 25.98 10.43 13.74
N THR A 257 25.32 11.60 13.76
CA THR A 257 25.66 12.70 14.67
C THR A 257 25.45 12.32 16.14
N GLU A 258 24.41 11.51 16.44
CA GLU A 258 24.15 11.02 17.80
C GLU A 258 25.16 9.95 18.25
N LEU A 259 25.54 9.04 17.34
CA LEU A 259 26.44 7.92 17.64
C LEU A 259 27.92 8.32 17.66
N ALA A 260 28.32 9.21 16.75
CA ALA A 260 29.72 9.58 16.51
C ALA A 260 29.86 11.10 16.22
N PRO A 261 29.51 11.98 17.18
CA PRO A 261 29.41 13.42 16.96
C PRO A 261 30.72 14.02 16.43
N GLY A 262 30.68 14.50 15.18
CA GLY A 262 31.82 15.13 14.51
C GLY A 262 33.03 14.22 14.28
N SER A 263 32.87 12.91 14.50
CA SER A 263 33.95 11.92 14.33
C SER A 263 33.92 11.26 12.96
N VAL A 264 32.76 11.28 12.28
CA VAL A 264 32.58 10.75 10.93
C VAL A 264 32.23 11.89 9.98
N GLU A 265 32.97 12.02 8.88
CA GLU A 265 32.67 12.93 7.78
C GLU A 265 31.65 12.27 6.84
N LEU A 266 30.53 12.95 6.57
CA LEU A 266 29.48 12.48 5.67
C LEU A 266 29.37 13.41 4.46
N LEU A 267 29.52 12.86 3.25
CA LEU A 267 29.34 13.56 1.99
C LEU A 267 28.06 13.08 1.31
N THR A 268 27.08 13.97 1.16
CA THR A 268 25.75 13.64 0.64
C THR A 268 25.57 14.13 -0.80
N PHE A 269 25.01 13.28 -1.66
CA PHE A 269 24.68 13.60 -3.05
C PHE A 269 23.30 13.06 -3.40
N SER A 270 22.52 13.83 -4.16
CA SER A 270 21.24 13.38 -4.68
C SER A 270 21.34 12.95 -6.15
N TYR A 271 20.41 12.13 -6.61
CA TYR A 271 20.21 11.83 -8.03
C TYR A 271 18.71 11.84 -8.39
N ASP A 272 18.44 12.01 -9.67
CA ASP A 272 17.13 11.89 -10.33
C ASP A 272 17.25 10.84 -11.46
N ASP A 273 16.12 10.50 -12.11
CA ASP A 273 16.06 9.42 -13.12
C ASP A 273 16.99 9.63 -14.34
N SER A 274 17.56 10.82 -14.52
CA SER A 274 18.50 11.12 -15.61
C SER A 274 19.94 11.44 -15.14
N THR A 275 20.22 11.46 -13.84
CA THR A 275 21.48 11.99 -13.28
C THR A 275 22.30 10.97 -12.50
N TYR A 276 22.03 9.67 -12.64
CA TYR A 276 22.83 8.57 -12.05
C TYR A 276 24.35 8.72 -12.29
N GLY A 277 24.75 8.98 -13.54
CA GLY A 277 26.15 9.15 -13.90
C GLY A 277 26.81 10.41 -13.30
N GLU A 278 26.01 11.45 -13.03
CA GLU A 278 26.50 12.67 -12.36
C GLU A 278 26.78 12.38 -10.89
N ALA A 279 25.89 11.64 -10.20
CA ALA A 279 26.11 11.20 -8.82
C ALA A 279 27.35 10.29 -8.71
N VAL A 280 27.53 9.36 -9.65
CA VAL A 280 28.75 8.53 -9.75
C VAL A 280 30.00 9.39 -9.96
N THR A 281 29.94 10.39 -10.84
CA THR A 281 31.08 11.27 -11.09
C THR A 281 31.41 12.14 -9.87
N ALA A 282 30.39 12.60 -9.15
CA ALA A 282 30.56 13.42 -7.95
C ALA A 282 31.20 12.64 -6.80
N ILE A 283 30.76 11.39 -6.57
CA ILE A 283 31.35 10.54 -5.52
C ILE A 283 32.77 10.10 -5.89
N ALA A 284 33.05 9.83 -7.17
CA ALA A 284 34.37 9.44 -7.67
C ALA A 284 35.46 10.50 -7.44
N ALA A 285 35.08 11.76 -7.22
CA ALA A 285 36.02 12.83 -6.87
C ALA A 285 36.70 12.62 -5.50
N TYR A 286 36.18 11.69 -4.68
CA TYR A 286 36.69 11.35 -3.34
C TYR A 286 37.28 9.94 -3.37
N ASN A 287 38.60 9.82 -3.20
CA ASN A 287 39.34 8.57 -3.33
C ASN A 287 39.66 7.89 -1.98
N ASP A 288 39.20 8.49 -0.88
CA ASP A 288 39.48 8.11 0.51
C ASP A 288 38.21 7.79 1.30
N LEU A 289 37.11 7.43 0.62
CA LEU A 289 35.88 7.00 1.27
C LEU A 289 36.04 5.59 1.87
N ASP A 290 35.62 5.42 3.11
CA ASP A 290 35.60 4.12 3.78
C ASP A 290 34.42 3.27 3.32
N THR A 291 33.28 3.90 2.98
CA THR A 291 32.12 3.24 2.34
C THR A 291 31.28 4.24 1.54
N ILE A 292 30.56 3.72 0.54
CA ILE A 292 29.51 4.46 -0.17
C ILE A 292 28.16 3.81 0.14
N ILE A 293 27.22 4.61 0.62
CA ILE A 293 25.81 4.25 0.80
C ILE A 293 25.05 4.68 -0.45
N PHE A 294 24.21 3.79 -1.00
CA PHE A 294 23.31 4.11 -2.10
C PHE A 294 21.87 3.70 -1.77
N ILE A 295 20.97 4.68 -1.77
CA ILE A 295 19.53 4.53 -1.48
C ILE A 295 18.73 4.82 -2.74
N ALA A 296 17.82 3.91 -3.05
CA ALA A 296 16.99 3.92 -4.23
C ALA A 296 15.53 3.58 -3.90
N ASP A 297 14.61 4.07 -4.71
CA ASP A 297 13.18 3.79 -4.56
C ASP A 297 12.77 2.50 -5.29
N SER A 298 13.61 1.99 -6.19
CA SER A 298 13.32 0.80 -6.99
C SER A 298 14.54 -0.06 -7.31
N ASN A 299 14.29 -1.34 -7.59
CA ASN A 299 15.32 -2.27 -8.08
C ASN A 299 15.98 -1.75 -9.38
N ASN A 300 15.22 -1.07 -10.24
CA ASN A 300 15.73 -0.53 -11.50
C ASN A 300 16.73 0.61 -11.27
N ASP A 301 16.52 1.44 -10.25
CA ASP A 301 17.44 2.51 -9.91
C ASP A 301 18.78 1.95 -9.41
N VAL A 302 18.75 0.87 -8.61
CA VAL A 302 19.96 0.14 -8.18
C VAL A 302 20.71 -0.43 -9.37
N VAL A 303 20.01 -1.13 -10.27
CA VAL A 303 20.58 -1.68 -11.50
C VAL A 303 21.20 -0.57 -12.37
N THR A 304 20.50 0.55 -12.53
CA THR A 304 20.96 1.68 -13.35
C THR A 304 22.19 2.35 -12.75
N PHE A 305 22.22 2.56 -11.43
CA PHE A 305 23.37 3.09 -10.72
C PHE A 305 24.60 2.18 -10.86
N LEU A 306 24.45 0.89 -10.57
CA LEU A 306 25.53 -0.09 -10.66
C LEU A 306 26.07 -0.20 -12.10
N GLY A 307 25.17 -0.20 -13.10
CA GLY A 307 25.54 -0.17 -14.51
C GLY A 307 26.29 1.09 -14.92
N SER A 308 25.87 2.25 -14.41
CA SER A 308 26.55 3.54 -14.64
C SER A 308 27.96 3.54 -14.06
N ALA A 309 28.13 3.02 -12.85
CA ALA A 309 29.43 2.87 -12.20
C ALA A 309 30.34 1.86 -12.94
N ALA A 310 29.77 0.78 -13.47
CA ALA A 310 30.51 -0.23 -14.23
C ALA A 310 30.99 0.29 -15.59
N GLY A 311 30.14 1.02 -16.33
CA GLY A 311 30.46 1.60 -17.63
C GLY A 311 31.57 2.67 -17.58
N ALA A 312 31.72 3.36 -16.44
CA ALA A 312 32.76 4.35 -16.19
C ALA A 312 34.07 3.75 -15.64
N ASP A 313 34.23 2.41 -15.64
CA ASP A 313 35.20 1.65 -14.85
C ASP A 313 34.99 1.86 -13.34
N MET A 314 34.54 0.80 -12.67
CA MET A 314 34.15 0.85 -11.27
C MET A 314 35.33 1.15 -10.35
N ALA A 315 36.53 0.66 -10.67
CA ALA A 315 37.71 0.94 -9.87
C ALA A 315 38.08 2.43 -9.91
N SER A 316 37.81 3.11 -11.03
CA SER A 316 37.92 4.56 -11.15
C SER A 316 36.70 5.32 -10.63
N SER A 317 35.53 4.71 -10.54
CA SER A 317 34.26 5.38 -10.21
C SER A 317 33.89 5.28 -8.72
N LEU A 318 34.09 4.12 -8.10
CA LEU A 318 33.73 3.84 -6.70
C LEU A 318 34.95 3.44 -5.86
N GLY A 319 36.13 3.29 -6.49
CA GLY A 319 37.35 2.90 -5.81
C GLY A 319 37.30 1.49 -5.21
N SER A 320 38.00 1.32 -4.09
CA SER A 320 37.95 0.08 -3.28
C SER A 320 36.87 0.12 -2.19
N ALA A 321 36.15 1.24 -2.04
CA ALA A 321 35.14 1.43 -1.00
C ALA A 321 34.06 0.34 -1.10
N PRO A 322 33.70 -0.34 0.01
CA PRO A 322 32.51 -1.16 0.08
C PRO A 322 31.24 -0.35 -0.14
N LEU A 323 30.23 -1.00 -0.68
CA LEU A 323 28.88 -0.48 -0.87
C LEU A 323 27.95 -0.96 0.25
N MET A 324 27.18 -0.05 0.81
CA MET A 324 26.01 -0.37 1.61
C MET A 324 24.76 0.07 0.85
N LEU A 325 23.84 -0.86 0.60
CA LEU A 325 22.62 -0.64 -0.16
C LEU A 325 21.38 -0.76 0.74
N GLY A 326 20.29 -0.11 0.35
CA GLY A 326 18.97 -0.27 0.95
C GLY A 326 18.22 -1.52 0.48
N ASP A 327 16.96 -1.64 0.89
CA ASP A 327 16.04 -2.74 0.59
C ASP A 327 15.70 -2.89 -0.90
N ALA A 328 15.67 -1.78 -1.66
CA ALA A 328 15.56 -1.81 -3.12
C ALA A 328 16.69 -2.59 -3.82
N ALA A 329 17.78 -2.93 -3.14
CA ALA A 329 18.81 -3.81 -3.69
C ALA A 329 18.52 -5.30 -3.45
N PHE A 330 17.57 -5.66 -2.60
CA PHE A 330 17.23 -7.04 -2.26
C PHE A 330 16.33 -7.68 -3.33
N SER A 331 16.89 -7.86 -4.53
CA SER A 331 16.22 -8.51 -5.66
C SER A 331 16.99 -9.73 -6.14
N GLN A 332 16.30 -10.88 -6.24
CA GLN A 332 16.91 -12.11 -6.78
C GLN A 332 17.19 -12.01 -8.29
N THR A 333 16.52 -11.10 -9.00
CA THR A 333 16.70 -10.88 -10.43
C THR A 333 17.36 -9.52 -10.68
N ASN A 334 18.21 -9.43 -11.71
CA ASN A 334 18.86 -8.22 -12.21
C ASN A 334 19.97 -7.62 -11.32
N VAL A 335 19.77 -7.41 -10.01
CA VAL A 335 20.81 -6.79 -9.15
C VAL A 335 22.03 -7.71 -9.00
N LEU A 336 21.80 -8.97 -8.60
CA LEU A 336 22.87 -9.97 -8.51
C LEU A 336 23.53 -10.23 -9.87
N ASP A 337 22.78 -10.17 -10.97
CA ASP A 337 23.31 -10.34 -12.33
C ASP A 337 24.23 -9.18 -12.73
N VAL A 338 23.86 -7.94 -12.42
CA VAL A 338 24.72 -6.77 -12.64
C VAL A 338 25.97 -6.87 -11.78
N ILE A 339 25.85 -7.21 -10.49
CA ILE A 339 27.00 -7.39 -9.59
C ILE A 339 27.94 -8.51 -10.09
N ASN A 340 27.38 -9.60 -10.62
CA ASN A 340 28.17 -10.68 -11.23
C ASN A 340 28.84 -10.23 -12.54
N GLY A 341 28.10 -9.50 -13.38
CA GLY A 341 28.56 -8.94 -14.65
C GLY A 341 29.63 -7.86 -14.52
N MET A 342 29.70 -7.20 -13.35
CA MET A 342 30.72 -6.21 -12.99
C MET A 342 32.14 -6.79 -12.90
N GLY A 343 32.31 -8.11 -13.03
CA GLY A 343 33.61 -8.70 -13.35
C GLY A 343 34.62 -8.64 -12.21
N ALA A 344 34.28 -9.22 -11.08
CA ALA A 344 35.23 -9.50 -10.00
C ALA A 344 34.75 -10.75 -9.25
N GLY A 345 35.69 -11.67 -8.97
CA GLY A 345 35.44 -12.77 -8.03
C GLY A 345 35.17 -12.26 -6.60
N ASP A 346 35.40 -13.10 -5.59
CA ASP A 346 35.14 -12.90 -4.15
C ASP A 346 35.33 -11.48 -3.56
N VAL A 347 36.17 -10.63 -4.16
CA VAL A 347 36.44 -9.24 -3.74
C VAL A 347 35.29 -8.26 -4.04
N ALA A 348 34.46 -8.46 -5.06
CA ALA A 348 33.29 -7.60 -5.28
C ALA A 348 32.09 -8.00 -4.41
N THR A 349 31.90 -9.30 -4.18
CA THR A 349 30.83 -9.81 -3.33
C THR A 349 31.09 -9.51 -1.85
N SER A 350 32.34 -9.56 -1.39
CA SER A 350 32.72 -9.17 -0.03
C SER A 350 32.57 -7.68 0.28
N ARG A 351 32.33 -6.85 -0.74
CA ARG A 351 32.24 -5.39 -0.62
C ARG A 351 30.81 -4.87 -0.61
N VAL A 352 29.80 -5.70 -0.89
CA VAL A 352 28.40 -5.25 -0.90
C VAL A 352 27.70 -5.77 0.35
N ARG A 353 27.10 -4.86 1.10
CA ARG A 353 26.19 -5.16 2.20
C ARG A 353 24.86 -4.48 1.98
N LEU A 354 23.79 -5.09 2.48
CA LEU A 354 22.43 -4.55 2.39
C LEU A 354 21.84 -4.49 3.79
N VAL A 355 21.18 -3.39 4.13
CA VAL A 355 20.34 -3.30 5.33
C VAL A 355 18.90 -3.24 4.88
N VAL A 356 18.11 -4.22 5.30
CA VAL A 356 16.75 -4.43 4.81
C VAL A 356 15.79 -4.68 5.99
N PRO A 357 14.49 -4.38 5.86
CA PRO A 357 13.49 -4.88 6.79
C PRO A 357 13.61 -6.40 6.94
N LYS A 358 13.45 -6.91 8.16
CA LYS A 358 13.47 -8.35 8.40
C LYS A 358 12.34 -9.02 7.61
N ALA A 359 12.69 -10.07 6.87
CA ALA A 359 11.69 -10.85 6.15
C ALA A 359 10.62 -11.44 7.11
N PRO A 360 9.33 -11.33 6.77
CA PRO A 360 8.27 -11.99 7.52
C PRO A 360 8.50 -13.49 7.69
N SER A 361 8.19 -14.03 8.87
CA SER A 361 8.42 -15.45 9.17
C SER A 361 7.52 -15.95 10.31
N GLY A 362 7.44 -17.27 10.46
CA GLY A 362 6.67 -17.92 11.52
C GLY A 362 5.28 -18.37 11.06
N SER A 363 4.50 -18.92 12.00
CA SER A 363 3.27 -19.66 11.65
C SER A 363 2.17 -18.82 11.02
N VAL A 364 2.09 -17.52 11.35
CA VAL A 364 1.08 -16.61 10.75
C VAL A 364 1.45 -16.33 9.30
N PHE A 365 2.71 -15.99 9.03
CA PHE A 365 3.23 -15.85 7.67
C PHE A 365 3.07 -17.14 6.85
N ASP A 366 3.45 -18.30 7.40
CA ASP A 366 3.33 -19.60 6.71
C ASP A 366 1.86 -19.89 6.32
N THR A 367 0.92 -19.55 7.20
CA THR A 367 -0.52 -19.71 6.95
C THR A 367 -1.01 -18.75 5.87
N PHE A 368 -0.59 -17.49 5.93
CA PHE A 368 -0.84 -16.50 4.89
C PHE A 368 -0.31 -16.99 3.53
N ALA A 369 0.97 -17.37 3.47
CA ALA A 369 1.62 -17.79 2.23
C ALA A 369 0.98 -19.04 1.62
N PHE A 370 0.58 -20.01 2.46
CA PHE A 370 -0.17 -21.17 2.01
C PHE A 370 -1.53 -20.81 1.41
N ASN A 371 -2.30 -19.96 2.10
CA ASN A 371 -3.62 -19.55 1.63
C ASN A 371 -3.54 -18.68 0.37
N TYR A 372 -2.55 -17.79 0.30
CA TYR A 372 -2.23 -16.99 -0.87
C TYR A 372 -1.94 -17.89 -2.08
N ALA A 373 -1.01 -18.84 -1.92
CA ALA A 373 -0.63 -19.73 -3.01
C ALA A 373 -1.78 -20.64 -3.47
N LYS A 374 -2.65 -21.03 -2.53
CA LYS A 374 -3.86 -21.79 -2.85
C LYS A 374 -4.86 -20.98 -3.68
N GLU A 375 -5.03 -19.70 -3.37
CA GLU A 375 -6.00 -18.83 -4.03
C GLU A 375 -5.50 -18.35 -5.41
N PHE A 376 -4.25 -17.89 -5.49
CA PHE A 376 -3.71 -17.22 -6.68
C PHE A 376 -2.75 -18.08 -7.52
N GLY A 377 -2.35 -19.26 -7.01
CA GLY A 377 -1.50 -20.19 -7.75
C GLY A 377 -0.03 -19.78 -7.88
N GLU A 378 0.42 -18.81 -7.08
CA GLU A 378 1.80 -18.29 -7.06
C GLU A 378 2.31 -18.09 -5.62
N SER A 379 3.62 -17.91 -5.44
CA SER A 379 4.20 -17.58 -4.12
C SER A 379 4.12 -16.07 -3.85
N PRO A 380 3.79 -15.61 -2.63
CA PRO A 380 3.82 -14.19 -2.29
C PRO A 380 5.24 -13.65 -2.02
N ALA A 381 6.27 -14.52 -2.06
CA ALA A 381 7.63 -14.17 -1.65
C ALA A 381 8.43 -13.33 -2.65
N SER A 382 7.84 -12.96 -3.80
CA SER A 382 8.56 -12.20 -4.84
C SER A 382 8.51 -10.68 -4.62
N ASN A 383 7.61 -10.19 -3.77
CA ASN A 383 7.52 -8.80 -3.35
C ASN A 383 7.61 -8.74 -1.81
N GLY A 384 8.46 -7.84 -1.30
CA GLY A 384 8.81 -7.73 0.12
C GLY A 384 7.69 -7.23 1.02
N TYR A 385 6.61 -6.66 0.48
CA TYR A 385 5.53 -6.02 1.23
C TYR A 385 4.17 -6.73 1.09
N THR A 386 4.17 -8.01 0.66
CA THR A 386 2.92 -8.78 0.47
C THR A 386 2.23 -9.11 1.79
N ALA A 387 3.00 -9.46 2.82
CA ALA A 387 2.47 -9.76 4.15
C ALA A 387 1.87 -8.49 4.79
N GLU A 388 2.53 -7.35 4.59
CA GLU A 388 2.14 -6.02 5.06
C GLU A 388 0.84 -5.57 4.37
N SER A 389 0.66 -5.86 3.08
CA SER A 389 -0.58 -5.59 2.34
C SER A 389 -1.76 -6.43 2.84
N TYR A 390 -1.51 -7.71 3.15
CA TYR A 390 -2.52 -8.56 3.77
C TYR A 390 -2.93 -8.04 5.17
N ASP A 391 -1.96 -7.64 5.99
CA ASP A 391 -2.22 -7.10 7.32
C ASP A 391 -2.91 -5.73 7.26
N ALA A 392 -2.54 -4.85 6.32
CA ALA A 392 -3.19 -3.56 6.11
C ALA A 392 -4.69 -3.70 5.78
N ALA A 393 -5.04 -4.68 4.94
CA ALA A 393 -6.44 -4.98 4.65
C ALA A 393 -7.19 -5.51 5.89
N TRP A 394 -6.56 -6.37 6.70
CA TRP A 394 -7.15 -6.82 7.96
C TRP A 394 -7.28 -5.70 9.00
N MET A 395 -6.35 -4.75 9.06
CA MET A 395 -6.48 -3.54 9.87
C MET A 395 -7.74 -2.76 9.50
N ALA A 396 -7.99 -2.51 8.21
CA ALA A 396 -9.22 -1.86 7.76
C ALA A 396 -10.48 -2.66 8.15
N ILE A 397 -10.45 -4.00 8.07
CA ILE A 397 -11.55 -4.88 8.53
C ILE A 397 -11.78 -4.74 10.05
N PHE A 398 -10.71 -4.70 10.86
CA PHE A 398 -10.79 -4.53 12.30
C PHE A 398 -11.36 -3.17 12.69
N GLY A 399 -10.86 -2.10 12.04
CA GLY A 399 -11.40 -0.75 12.20
C GLY A 399 -12.88 -0.69 11.85
N ALA A 400 -13.30 -1.29 10.74
CA ALA A 400 -14.70 -1.34 10.34
C ALA A 400 -15.59 -2.04 11.38
N ALA A 401 -15.13 -3.16 11.95
CA ALA A 401 -15.87 -3.86 12.99
C ALA A 401 -15.97 -3.09 14.30
N TRP A 402 -14.90 -2.42 14.71
CA TRP A 402 -14.92 -1.58 15.90
C TRP A 402 -15.83 -0.36 15.68
N SER A 403 -15.70 0.33 14.54
CA SER A 403 -16.52 1.50 14.19
C SER A 403 -18.00 1.15 14.17
N LEU A 404 -18.39 0.06 13.50
CA LEU A 404 -19.80 -0.34 13.44
C LEU A 404 -20.41 -0.58 14.83
N ALA A 405 -19.63 -1.14 15.75
CA ALA A 405 -20.14 -1.53 17.07
C ALA A 405 -20.12 -0.40 18.10
N ASN A 406 -19.21 0.56 17.96
CA ASN A 406 -18.93 1.58 18.99
C ASN A 406 -19.25 3.02 18.54
N GLU A 407 -19.51 3.23 17.24
CA GLU A 407 -19.78 4.54 16.64
C GLU A 407 -21.07 4.53 15.80
N ASP A 408 -21.48 5.70 15.32
CA ASP A 408 -22.61 5.86 14.39
C ASP A 408 -22.22 5.38 12.96
N GLY A 409 -22.00 4.07 12.81
CA GLY A 409 -21.70 3.41 11.55
C GLY A 409 -20.20 3.23 11.27
N ILE A 410 -19.89 2.79 10.05
CA ILE A 410 -18.52 2.55 9.57
C ILE A 410 -18.03 3.84 8.92
N ARG A 411 -17.25 4.62 9.66
CA ARG A 411 -16.72 5.93 9.22
C ARG A 411 -15.20 5.94 9.36
N PRO A 412 -14.46 6.63 8.49
CA PRO A 412 -12.99 6.67 8.53
C PRO A 412 -12.41 6.92 9.93
N LEU A 413 -12.87 7.97 10.62
CA LEU A 413 -12.39 8.30 11.98
C LEU A 413 -12.72 7.23 13.00
N GLY A 414 -13.90 6.61 12.91
CA GLY A 414 -14.27 5.49 13.79
C GLY A 414 -13.43 4.25 13.52
N MET A 415 -13.11 3.99 12.25
CA MET A 415 -12.23 2.89 11.86
C MET A 415 -10.83 3.10 12.42
N ALA A 416 -10.28 4.30 12.27
CA ALA A 416 -8.99 4.67 12.82
C ALA A 416 -8.93 4.62 14.36
N ALA A 417 -9.99 5.09 15.05
CA ALA A 417 -10.09 4.94 16.50
C ALA A 417 -10.01 3.45 16.92
N GLY A 418 -10.64 2.57 16.13
CA GLY A 418 -10.61 1.12 16.34
C GLY A 418 -9.21 0.51 16.24
N LEU A 419 -8.30 1.08 15.44
CA LEU A 419 -6.93 0.58 15.31
C LEU A 419 -6.10 0.76 16.60
N HIS A 420 -6.48 1.67 17.49
CA HIS A 420 -5.86 1.76 18.82
C HIS A 420 -6.19 0.57 19.74
N PHE A 421 -7.13 -0.30 19.36
CA PHE A 421 -7.56 -1.45 20.14
C PHE A 421 -6.97 -2.78 19.64
N ILE A 422 -6.09 -2.78 18.63
CA ILE A 422 -5.51 -4.01 18.08
C ILE A 422 -4.10 -4.35 18.57
N SER A 423 -3.47 -3.48 19.37
CA SER A 423 -2.05 -3.56 19.75
C SER A 423 -1.78 -3.53 21.27
N ASP A 424 -2.77 -3.84 22.11
CA ASP A 424 -2.55 -3.82 23.57
C ASP A 424 -1.80 -5.06 24.03
N ALA A 425 -0.50 -4.92 24.31
CA ALA A 425 0.38 -6.01 24.77
C ALA A 425 -0.11 -6.75 26.05
N ASN A 426 -1.05 -6.19 26.82
CA ASN A 426 -1.63 -6.84 28.00
C ASN A 426 -2.98 -7.53 27.70
N ALA A 427 -3.53 -7.34 26.51
CA ALA A 427 -4.76 -7.96 26.06
C ALA A 427 -4.51 -9.39 25.53
N PRO A 428 -5.57 -10.20 25.35
CA PRO A 428 -5.43 -11.51 24.73
C PRO A 428 -4.83 -11.41 23.32
N ALA A 429 -3.84 -12.26 23.05
CA ALA A 429 -3.16 -12.30 21.77
C ALA A 429 -3.94 -13.16 20.75
N PHE A 430 -4.05 -12.65 19.52
CA PHE A 430 -4.70 -13.33 18.40
C PHE A 430 -3.84 -13.23 17.15
N ASP A 431 -3.83 -14.31 16.36
CA ASP A 431 -3.21 -14.31 15.05
C ASP A 431 -4.23 -13.85 14.00
N ILE A 432 -3.79 -13.09 13.01
CA ILE A 432 -4.59 -12.79 11.83
C ILE A 432 -4.78 -14.09 11.05
N ALA A 433 -5.94 -14.69 11.26
CA ALA A 433 -6.37 -15.88 10.57
C ALA A 433 -7.90 -15.92 10.50
N PRO A 434 -8.47 -16.51 9.44
CA PRO A 434 -9.92 -16.64 9.29
C PRO A 434 -10.60 -17.23 10.54
N GLY A 435 -9.98 -18.23 11.18
CA GLY A 435 -10.51 -18.89 12.37
C GLY A 435 -10.51 -18.06 13.66
N GLN A 436 -9.75 -16.96 13.73
CA GLN A 436 -9.68 -16.09 14.92
C GLN A 436 -10.64 -14.90 14.82
N TRP A 437 -11.18 -14.62 13.63
CA TRP A 437 -11.98 -13.44 13.36
C TRP A 437 -13.16 -13.26 14.32
N ALA A 438 -13.92 -14.33 14.58
CA ALA A 438 -15.08 -14.25 15.46
C ALA A 438 -14.71 -13.80 16.90
N SER A 439 -13.55 -14.22 17.40
CA SER A 439 -13.05 -13.83 18.72
C SER A 439 -12.52 -12.40 18.73
N ILE A 440 -11.74 -12.00 17.72
CA ILE A 440 -11.25 -10.62 17.57
C ILE A 440 -12.42 -9.65 17.48
N ARG A 441 -13.38 -9.91 16.57
CA ARG A 441 -14.58 -9.09 16.41
C ARG A 441 -15.37 -9.00 17.72
N GLY A 442 -15.56 -10.12 18.42
CA GLY A 442 -16.27 -10.13 19.70
C GLY A 442 -15.62 -9.22 20.76
N ALA A 443 -14.29 -9.20 20.81
CA ALA A 443 -13.55 -8.30 21.69
C ALA A 443 -13.73 -6.82 21.27
N LEU A 444 -13.47 -6.50 19.99
CA LEU A 444 -13.58 -5.15 19.45
C LEU A 444 -15.00 -4.57 19.58
N SER A 445 -16.02 -5.38 19.30
CA SER A 445 -17.43 -4.96 19.44
C SER A 445 -17.87 -4.72 20.88
N SER A 446 -17.09 -5.19 21.87
CA SER A 446 -17.32 -4.90 23.29
C SER A 446 -16.50 -3.71 23.81
N GLY A 447 -15.73 -3.06 22.94
CA GLY A 447 -14.76 -2.03 23.30
C GLY A 447 -13.51 -2.56 24.02
N SER A 448 -13.27 -3.87 24.00
CA SER A 448 -12.08 -4.49 24.57
C SER A 448 -10.94 -4.49 23.56
N SER A 449 -9.72 -4.24 24.05
CA SER A 449 -8.51 -4.38 23.24
C SER A 449 -8.13 -5.83 22.98
N VAL A 450 -7.33 -6.03 21.95
CA VAL A 450 -6.66 -7.29 21.60
C VAL A 450 -5.18 -6.99 21.29
N ASN A 451 -4.35 -8.03 21.26
CA ASN A 451 -2.99 -7.96 20.72
C ASN A 451 -2.91 -8.80 19.44
N VAL A 452 -2.85 -8.15 18.28
CA VAL A 452 -2.88 -8.84 16.99
C VAL A 452 -1.49 -9.09 16.43
N ARG A 453 -1.26 -10.34 15.99
CA ARG A 453 -0.08 -10.75 15.24
C ARG A 453 -0.46 -11.03 13.80
N GLY A 454 0.08 -10.23 12.89
CA GLY A 454 -0.13 -10.32 11.46
C GLY A 454 0.83 -11.26 10.74
N ALA A 455 0.69 -11.34 9.42
CA ALA A 455 1.60 -12.05 8.54
C ALA A 455 2.98 -11.37 8.48
N SER A 456 3.05 -10.03 8.56
CA SER A 456 4.31 -9.27 8.55
C SER A 456 5.02 -9.25 9.91
N GLY A 457 4.29 -9.55 11.00
CA GLY A 457 4.81 -9.58 12.35
C GLY A 457 3.78 -9.12 13.38
N ASP A 458 4.25 -8.76 14.57
CA ASP A 458 3.40 -8.19 15.60
C ASP A 458 2.96 -6.77 15.17
N LEU A 459 1.65 -6.47 15.25
CA LEU A 459 1.11 -5.15 14.90
C LEU A 459 1.13 -4.22 16.12
N ASP A 460 2.30 -4.10 16.75
CA ASP A 460 2.53 -3.34 17.98
C ASP A 460 2.63 -1.84 17.69
N PHE A 461 1.48 -1.19 17.49
CA PHE A 461 1.40 0.26 17.26
C PHE A 461 1.72 1.07 18.52
N ASP A 462 2.66 2.01 18.39
CA ASP A 462 2.91 3.03 19.41
C ASP A 462 1.74 4.02 19.48
N SER A 463 1.16 4.19 20.67
CA SER A 463 -0.02 5.04 20.86
C SER A 463 0.17 6.54 20.57
N SER A 464 1.42 7.02 20.51
CA SER A 464 1.76 8.43 20.31
C SER A 464 2.15 8.77 18.87
N THR A 465 2.57 7.77 18.09
CA THR A 465 2.95 7.94 16.69
C THR A 465 2.03 7.19 15.73
N GLU A 466 1.29 6.19 16.20
CA GLU A 466 0.50 5.24 15.40
C GLU A 466 1.37 4.42 14.43
N GLU A 467 2.62 4.18 14.83
CA GLU A 467 3.62 3.46 14.04
C GLU A 467 3.96 2.11 14.65
N THR A 468 4.26 1.13 13.80
CA THR A 468 4.88 -0.13 14.23
C THR A 468 6.39 0.02 14.35
N THR A 469 7.04 -1.01 14.92
CA THR A 469 8.49 -1.13 14.88
C THR A 469 8.87 -2.44 14.21
N GLY A 470 9.94 -2.42 13.42
CA GLY A 470 10.43 -3.60 12.71
C GLY A 470 11.86 -3.94 13.08
N ALA A 471 12.15 -5.25 13.07
CA ALA A 471 13.54 -5.69 13.02
C ALA A 471 14.12 -5.47 11.62
N VAL A 472 15.43 -5.34 11.55
CA VAL A 472 16.18 -5.18 10.30
C VAL A 472 17.26 -6.26 10.23
N GLU A 473 17.59 -6.66 9.02
CA GLU A 473 18.59 -7.69 8.74
C GLU A 473 19.74 -7.10 7.93
N LEU A 474 20.95 -7.56 8.24
CA LEU A 474 22.14 -7.23 7.46
C LEU A 474 22.47 -8.40 6.54
N TYR A 475 22.46 -8.17 5.23
CA TYR A 475 22.90 -9.13 4.24
C TYR A 475 24.26 -8.77 3.66
N GLY A 476 24.98 -9.78 3.23
CA GLY A 476 26.08 -9.69 2.28
C GLY A 476 25.77 -10.50 1.03
N ILE A 477 26.70 -10.52 0.09
CA ILE A 477 26.60 -11.36 -1.11
C ILE A 477 27.72 -12.39 -1.08
N THR A 478 27.40 -13.65 -1.36
CA THR A 478 28.38 -14.73 -1.49
C THR A 478 28.24 -15.44 -2.84
N GLN A 479 29.30 -16.14 -3.25
CA GLN A 479 29.31 -16.93 -4.48
C GLN A 479 29.12 -18.41 -4.17
N ASN A 480 28.09 -19.04 -4.76
CA ASN A 480 27.77 -20.44 -4.60
C ASN A 480 27.63 -21.10 -5.98
N GLY A 481 28.51 -22.03 -6.33
CA GLY A 481 28.41 -22.77 -7.60
C GLY A 481 28.50 -21.92 -8.89
N GLY A 482 28.98 -20.67 -8.81
CA GLY A 482 29.06 -19.74 -9.93
C GLY A 482 27.90 -18.74 -10.02
N SER A 483 26.86 -18.88 -9.19
CA SER A 483 25.81 -17.88 -8.97
C SER A 483 26.10 -17.06 -7.71
N LEU A 484 25.61 -15.82 -7.68
CA LEU A 484 25.59 -14.99 -6.48
C LEU A 484 24.31 -15.23 -5.70
N GLU A 485 24.40 -15.18 -4.37
CA GLU A 485 23.28 -15.35 -3.45
C GLU A 485 23.39 -14.34 -2.30
N TYR A 486 22.26 -13.82 -1.83
CA TYR A 486 22.22 -13.05 -0.59
C TYR A 486 22.47 -13.97 0.60
N THR A 487 23.28 -13.51 1.56
CA THR A 487 23.63 -14.26 2.76
C THR A 487 23.38 -13.40 3.98
N LEU A 488 22.51 -13.86 4.87
CA LEU A 488 22.23 -13.18 6.14
C LEU A 488 23.48 -13.17 7.01
N LEU A 489 23.88 -11.97 7.48
CA LEU A 489 25.06 -11.74 8.31
C LEU A 489 24.69 -11.46 9.77
N GLN A 490 23.63 -10.67 10.00
CA GLN A 490 23.15 -10.28 11.33
C GLN A 490 21.64 -10.17 11.37
#